data_AF-A0A540W2J8-F1
#
_entry.id   AF-A0A540W2J8-F1
#
_cell.length_a   1.000
_cell.length_b   1.000
_cell.length_c   1.000
_cell.angle_alpha   90.00
_cell.angle_beta   90.00
_cell.angle_gamma   90.00
#
_symmetry.space_group_name_H-M   'P 1'
#
loop_
_entity.id
_entity.type
_entity.pdbx_description
1 polymer ?
#
loop_
_entity_poly.entity_id
_entity_poly.type
_entity_poly.pdbx_seq_one_letter_code
_entity_poly.pdbx_strand_id
1 'polypeptide(L)'
;MDFLVRIDGSRVYELPVEERNAIVEKEHTHAHELHAAGVLKYIWRQPGQRANVGIWSAADADALEAVLAGLPIRPYAEIEVSALATHPLTLEFAAAQA
;
A
#
# COMPACT_ATOMS: atom_id res chain seq x y z
N MET A 1 4.40 9.36 9.26
CA MET A 1 3.09 9.91 8.83
C MET A 1 2.33 8.83 8.09
N ASP A 2 1.01 8.83 8.19
CA ASP A 2 0.17 7.79 7.61
C ASP A 2 -0.53 8.28 6.33
N PHE A 3 -0.75 7.36 5.40
CA PHE A 3 -1.35 7.61 4.10
C PHE A 3 -2.40 6.56 3.81
N LEU A 4 -3.52 7.00 3.24
CA LEU A 4 -4.46 6.10 2.58
C LEU A 4 -3.95 5.89 1.16
N VAL A 5 -3.67 4.64 0.81
CA VAL A 5 -3.21 4.27 -0.52
C VAL A 5 -4.22 3.31 -1.13
N ARG A 6 -4.72 3.65 -2.33
CA ARG A 6 -5.49 2.74 -3.17
C ARG A 6 -4.60 2.28 -4.32
N ILE A 7 -4.56 0.98 -4.57
CA ILE A 7 -3.80 0.39 -5.66
C ILE A 7 -4.77 -0.42 -6.53
N ASP A 8 -4.98 0.02 -7.78
CA ASP A 8 -5.69 -0.73 -8.80
C ASP A 8 -4.70 -1.52 -9.64
N GLY A 9 -4.66 -2.84 -9.45
CA GLY A 9 -3.76 -3.74 -10.16
C GLY A 9 -4.42 -4.43 -11.35
N SER A 10 -5.57 -3.95 -11.84
CA SER A 10 -6.34 -4.62 -12.89
C SER A 10 -5.51 -4.93 -14.16
N ARG A 11 -4.58 -4.05 -14.54
CA ARG A 11 -3.73 -4.21 -15.73
C ARG A 11 -2.75 -5.38 -15.63
N VAL A 12 -2.37 -5.84 -14.42
CA VAL A 12 -1.48 -7.03 -14.29
C VAL A 12 -2.16 -8.30 -14.82
N TYR A 13 -3.49 -8.31 -14.85
CA TYR A 13 -4.27 -9.45 -15.36
C TYR A 13 -4.41 -9.46 -16.89
N GLU A 14 -3.89 -8.47 -17.59
CA GLU A 14 -3.77 -8.45 -19.06
C GLU A 14 -2.54 -9.22 -19.55
N LEU A 15 -1.58 -9.49 -18.66
CA LEU A 15 -0.38 -10.24 -18.97
C LEU A 15 -0.64 -11.74 -19.17
N PRO A 16 0.24 -12.45 -19.90
CA PRO A 16 0.24 -13.91 -19.93
C PRO A 16 0.28 -14.49 -18.50
N VAL A 17 -0.38 -15.64 -18.32
CA VAL A 17 -0.58 -16.28 -17.00
C VAL A 17 0.74 -16.46 -16.24
N GLU A 18 1.79 -16.93 -16.90
CA GLU A 18 3.09 -17.17 -16.27
C GLU A 18 3.74 -15.87 -15.77
N GLU A 19 3.73 -14.82 -16.59
CA GLU A 19 4.29 -13.51 -16.23
C GLU A 19 3.51 -12.87 -15.09
N ARG A 20 2.17 -12.90 -15.17
CA ARG A 20 1.28 -12.43 -14.10
C ARG A 20 1.58 -13.16 -12.78
N ASN A 21 1.66 -14.49 -12.81
CA ASN A 21 1.87 -15.28 -11.60
C ASN A 21 3.22 -14.94 -10.96
N ALA A 22 4.29 -14.79 -11.76
CA ALA A 22 5.60 -14.40 -11.26
C ALA A 22 5.61 -12.99 -10.64
N ILE A 23 4.88 -12.03 -11.21
CA ILE A 23 4.75 -10.68 -10.64
C ILE A 23 3.95 -10.72 -9.34
N VAL A 24 2.82 -11.43 -9.33
CA VAL A 24 1.95 -11.53 -8.14
C VAL A 24 2.66 -12.23 -6.98
N GLU A 25 3.49 -13.24 -7.24
CA GLU A 25 4.29 -13.91 -6.20
C GLU A 25 5.34 -12.99 -5.59
N LYS A 26 6.05 -12.21 -6.43
CA LYS A 26 7.00 -11.20 -5.95
C LYS A 26 6.30 -10.10 -5.15
N GLU A 27 5.17 -9.62 -5.64
CA GLU A 27 4.35 -8.61 -4.97
C GLU A 27 3.89 -9.11 -3.60
N HIS A 28 3.43 -10.37 -3.52
CA HIS A 28 3.01 -10.97 -2.26
C HIS A 28 4.16 -11.07 -1.26
N THR A 29 5.34 -11.53 -1.69
CA THR A 29 6.53 -11.59 -0.83
C THR A 29 6.92 -10.20 -0.33
N HIS A 30 6.99 -9.22 -1.22
CA HIS A 30 7.38 -7.86 -0.87
C HIS A 30 6.36 -7.17 0.05
N ALA A 31 5.06 -7.41 -0.16
CA ALA A 31 4.02 -6.91 0.72
C ALA A 31 4.15 -7.46 2.15
N HIS A 32 4.57 -8.72 2.33
CA HIS A 32 4.86 -9.28 3.66
C HIS A 32 6.06 -8.60 4.33
N GLU A 33 7.12 -8.31 3.58
CA GLU A 33 8.28 -7.57 4.08
C GLU A 33 7.88 -6.16 4.55
N LEU A 34 7.07 -5.46 3.76
CA LEU A 34 6.55 -4.13 4.09
C LEU A 34 5.63 -4.15 5.32
N HIS A 35 4.84 -5.23 5.48
CA HIS A 35 4.03 -5.45 6.67
C HIS A 35 4.91 -5.66 7.91
N ALA A 36 5.95 -6.48 7.81
CA ALA A 36 6.90 -6.73 8.89
C ALA A 36 7.69 -5.47 9.27
N ALA A 37 8.00 -4.61 8.30
CA ALA A 37 8.66 -3.33 8.51
C ALA A 37 7.72 -2.23 9.08
N GLY A 38 6.41 -2.49 9.19
CA GLY A 38 5.42 -1.51 9.63
C GLY A 38 5.14 -0.39 8.61
N VAL A 39 5.66 -0.52 7.39
CA VAL A 39 5.42 0.41 6.28
C VAL A 39 4.02 0.19 5.71
N LEU A 40 3.61 -1.07 5.53
CA LEU A 40 2.22 -1.43 5.25
C LEU A 40 1.55 -1.82 6.57
N LYS A 41 0.71 -0.93 7.12
CA LYS A 41 0.05 -1.18 8.42
C LYS A 41 -1.19 -2.06 8.27
N TYR A 42 -1.99 -1.76 7.25
CA TYR A 42 -3.25 -2.45 6.99
C TYR A 42 -3.51 -2.51 5.50
N ILE A 43 -4.17 -3.58 5.03
CA ILE A 43 -4.58 -3.74 3.65
C ILE A 43 -5.91 -4.50 3.57
N TRP A 44 -6.78 -4.06 2.67
CA TRP A 44 -8.07 -4.67 2.38
C TRP A 44 -8.29 -4.75 0.88
N ARG A 45 -8.98 -5.81 0.43
CA ARG A 45 -9.45 -5.90 -0.95
C ARG A 45 -10.74 -5.10 -1.11
N GLN A 46 -10.88 -4.40 -2.24
CA GLN A 46 -12.13 -3.75 -2.61
C GLN A 46 -13.04 -4.77 -3.32
N PRO A 47 -14.21 -5.14 -2.75
CA PRO A 47 -15.11 -6.11 -3.37
C PRO A 47 -15.54 -5.67 -4.78
N GLY A 48 -15.53 -6.60 -5.73
CA GLY A 48 -15.90 -6.34 -7.13
C GLY A 48 -14.83 -5.65 -7.97
N GLN A 49 -13.69 -5.27 -7.39
CA GLN A 49 -12.58 -4.63 -8.10
C GLN A 49 -11.30 -5.47 -7.97
N ARG A 50 -10.36 -5.28 -8.91
CA ARG A 50 -8.98 -5.77 -8.79
C ARG A 50 -8.09 -4.73 -8.11
N ALA A 51 -8.65 -4.10 -7.08
CA ALA A 51 -8.05 -3.02 -6.34
C ALA A 51 -8.01 -3.35 -4.84
N ASN A 52 -7.05 -2.74 -4.17
CA ASN A 52 -6.93 -2.78 -2.72
C ASN A 52 -6.80 -1.37 -2.17
N VAL A 53 -7.12 -1.24 -0.88
CA VAL A 53 -6.90 -0.03 -0.11
C VAL A 53 -6.13 -0.40 1.14
N GLY A 54 -5.18 0.45 1.55
CA GLY A 54 -4.37 0.21 2.73
C GLY A 54 -3.95 1.48 3.43
N ILE A 55 -3.53 1.32 4.68
CA ILE A 55 -2.86 2.37 5.45
C ILE A 55 -1.36 2.10 5.38
N TRP A 56 -0.63 3.07 4.85
CA TRP A 56 0.82 3.04 4.71
C TRP A 56 1.45 4.07 5.62
N SER A 57 2.61 3.76 6.19
CA SER A 57 3.36 4.66 7.06
C SER A 57 4.77 4.88 6.52
N ALA A 58 5.17 6.14 6.41
CA ALA A 58 6.51 6.53 5.98
C ALA A 58 6.97 7.80 6.71
N ALA A 59 8.25 8.14 6.60
CA ALA A 59 8.80 9.37 7.18
C ALA A 59 8.14 10.61 6.57
N ASP A 60 8.00 10.63 5.24
CA ASP A 60 7.38 11.67 4.42
C ASP A 60 6.81 11.11 3.12
N ALA A 61 6.27 11.98 2.26
CA ALA A 61 5.69 11.60 0.98
C ALA A 61 6.75 11.06 -0.01
N ASP A 62 7.99 11.57 0.03
CA ASP A 62 9.07 11.11 -0.84
C ASP A 62 9.53 9.70 -0.45
N ALA A 63 9.62 9.42 0.84
CA ALA A 63 9.88 8.08 1.36
C ALA A 63 8.77 7.09 0.99
N LEU A 64 7.50 7.53 1.00
CA LEU A 64 6.40 6.69 0.53
C LEU A 64 6.53 6.42 -0.99
N GLU A 65 6.76 7.46 -1.80
CA GLU A 65 6.90 7.26 -3.25
C GLU A 65 8.08 6.34 -3.58
N ALA A 66 9.20 6.42 -2.87
CA ALA A 66 10.32 5.51 -3.06
C ALA A 66 9.93 4.04 -2.81
N VAL A 67 9.11 3.78 -1.78
CA VAL A 67 8.56 2.45 -1.51
C VAL A 67 7.59 2.02 -2.62
N LEU A 68 6.64 2.89 -2.99
CA LEU A 68 5.64 2.57 -4.01
C LEU A 68 6.27 2.34 -5.39
N ALA A 69 7.31 3.10 -5.74
CA ALA A 69 8.09 2.94 -6.96
C ALA A 69 8.85 1.59 -7.00
N GLY A 70 9.19 1.04 -5.83
CA GLY A 70 9.86 -0.24 -5.67
C GLY A 70 8.93 -1.45 -5.77
N LEU A 71 7.60 -1.26 -5.77
CA LEU A 71 6.65 -2.37 -5.83
C LEU A 71 6.78 -3.14 -7.16
N PRO A 72 6.88 -4.48 -7.14
CA PRO A 72 6.86 -5.30 -8.36
C PRO A 72 5.66 -5.03 -9.28
N ILE A 73 4.49 -4.71 -8.72
CA ILE A 73 3.27 -4.41 -9.49
C ILE A 73 3.24 -2.99 -10.07
N ARG A 74 4.16 -2.09 -9.67
CA ARG A 74 4.15 -0.66 -10.02
C ARG A 74 3.92 -0.33 -11.50
N PRO A 75 4.50 -1.05 -12.49
CA PRO A 75 4.27 -0.77 -13.91
C PRO A 75 2.82 -1.02 -14.38
N TYR A 76 2.10 -1.86 -13.64
CA TYR A 76 0.76 -2.36 -13.95
C TYR A 76 -0.30 -1.84 -12.99
N ALA A 77 0.08 -0.92 -12.10
CA ALA A 77 -0.81 -0.38 -11.08
C ALA A 77 -1.12 1.10 -11.32
N GLU A 78 -2.37 1.47 -11.10
CA GLU A 78 -2.77 2.85 -10.84
C GLU A 78 -2.85 3.04 -9.33
N ILE A 79 -2.15 4.06 -8.82
CA ILE A 79 -1.99 4.29 -7.38
C ILE A 79 -2.49 5.68 -7.04
N GLU A 80 -3.41 5.76 -6.07
CA GLU A 80 -3.90 7.00 -5.50
C GLU A 80 -3.41 7.10 -4.05
N VAL A 81 -2.81 8.24 -3.69
CA VAL A 81 -2.26 8.50 -2.36
C VAL A 81 -2.96 9.69 -1.74
N SER A 82 -3.45 9.53 -0.51
CA SER A 82 -4.01 10.61 0.31
C SER A 82 -3.30 10.66 1.66
N ALA A 83 -2.66 11.79 1.96
CA ALA A 83 -2.03 12.01 3.26
C ALA A 83 -3.10 12.11 4.37
N LEU A 84 -2.85 11.46 5.51
CA LEU A 84 -3.75 11.44 6.65
C LEU A 84 -3.18 12.25 7.81
N ALA A 85 -3.96 13.22 8.29
CA ALA A 85 -3.65 13.91 9.53
C ALA A 85 -4.06 13.07 10.74
N THR A 86 -3.29 13.16 11.83
CA THR A 86 -3.66 12.53 13.10
C THR A 86 -4.94 13.16 13.64
N HIS A 87 -5.97 12.33 13.83
CA HIS A 87 -7.24 12.79 14.40
C HIS A 87 -7.15 12.85 15.94
N PRO A 88 -7.71 13.88 16.62
CA PRO A 88 -7.65 13.99 18.09
C PRO A 88 -8.29 12.84 18.88
N LEU A 89 -9.11 12.03 18.22
CA LEU A 89 -9.77 10.85 18.82
C LEU A 89 -8.95 9.57 18.70
N THR A 90 -7.77 9.60 18.09
CA THR A 90 -6.89 8.43 18.12
C THR A 90 -6.35 8.25 19.54
N LEU A 91 -6.19 6.99 19.95
CA LEU A 91 -5.65 6.66 21.27
C LEU A 91 -4.23 7.21 21.45
N GLU A 92 -3.43 7.20 20.38
CA GLU A 92 -2.08 7.77 20.36
C GLU A 92 -2.09 9.27 20.66
N PHE A 93 -3.05 10.02 20.09
CA PHE A 93 -3.19 11.45 20.36
C PHE A 93 -3.62 11.70 21.81
N ALA A 94 -4.59 10.93 22.31
CA ALA A 94 -5.05 11.05 23.70
C ALA A 94 -3.92 10.76 24.71
N ALA A 95 -3.06 9.77 24.43
CA ALA A 95 -1.93 9.42 25.28
C ALA A 95 -0.80 10.47 25.26
N ALA A 96 -0.57 11.15 24.13
CA ALA A 96 0.46 12.18 24.02
C ALA A 96 0.12 13.50 24.74
N GLN A 97 -1.15 13.68 25.11
CA GLN A 97 -1.67 14.88 25.78
C GLN A 97 -1.84 14.69 27.30
N ALA A 98 -1.55 13.50 27.83
CA ALA A 98 -1.65 13.13 29.24
C ALA A 98 -0.27 13.16 29.92
#